data_AF-A0A433UEK0-F1
#
_entry.id   AF-A0A433UEK0-F1
#
_cell.length_a   1.000
_cell.length_b   1.000
_cell.length_c   1.000
_cell.angle_alpha   90.00
_cell.angle_beta   90.00
_cell.angle_gamma   90.00
#
_symmetry.space_group_name_H-M   'P 1'
#
loop_
_entity.id
_entity.type
_entity.pdbx_description
1 polymer ?
#
loop_
_entity_poly.entity_id
_entity_poly.type
_entity_poly.pdbx_seq_one_letter_code
_entity_poly.pdbx_strand_id
1 'polypeptide(L)'
;GNELTSYVCGHELTSYVCDHELTCYLCGHELTCYLRGHDLPSYVCGHELTNYLCGHELTSYLCGHELTIYLCGHRLPSYLCDHELTSYLCGHELTSYLCSHELTRYILGQRLTIYLCGHELTSYLCDHEL
;
A
#
# COMPACT_ATOMS: atom_id res chain seq x y z
N GLY A 1 -15.21 7.45 19.64
CA GLY A 1 -15.22 8.63 18.77
C GLY A 1 -13.82 8.91 18.29
N ASN A 2 -13.24 7.96 17.58
CA ASN A 2 -11.91 8.02 16.97
C ASN A 2 -12.06 7.37 15.60
N GLU A 3 -12.90 7.98 14.77
CA GLU A 3 -13.06 7.61 13.37
C GLU A 3 -12.85 8.87 12.55
N LEU A 4 -11.93 8.80 11.60
CA LEU A 4 -11.63 9.88 10.67
C LEU A 4 -11.78 9.37 9.25
N THR A 5 -12.58 10.10 8.46
CA THR A 5 -12.62 9.92 7.01
C THR A 5 -12.03 11.15 6.34
N SER A 6 -11.04 10.95 5.47
CA SER A 6 -10.34 12.02 4.75
C SER A 6 -10.46 11.83 3.23
N TYR A 7 -10.79 12.92 2.54
CA TYR A 7 -10.82 13.01 1.08
C TYR A 7 -9.91 14.15 0.65
N VAL A 8 -8.88 13.86 -0.15
CA VAL A 8 -7.94 14.88 -0.62
C VAL A 8 -7.67 14.68 -2.11
N CYS A 9 -7.74 15.77 -2.87
CA CYS A 9 -7.40 15.79 -4.28
C CYS A 9 -6.56 17.04 -4.60
N GLY A 10 -5.51 16.90 -5.41
CA GLY A 10 -4.61 18.02 -5.72
C GLY A 10 -3.50 17.66 -6.69
N HIS A 11 -2.73 18.65 -7.12
CA HIS A 11 -1.61 18.43 -8.03
C HIS A 11 -0.41 17.83 -7.29
N GLU A 12 0.09 18.56 -6.29
CA GLU A 12 1.17 18.13 -5.40
C GLU A 12 0.64 18.12 -3.97
N LEU A 13 0.56 16.93 -3.37
CA LEU A 13 0.07 16.79 -2.01
C LEU A 13 1.06 16.04 -1.15
N THR A 14 1.22 16.53 0.07
CA THR A 14 1.80 15.77 1.16
C THR A 14 0.77 15.66 2.27
N SER A 15 0.50 14.45 2.74
CA SER A 15 -0.47 14.20 3.80
C SER A 15 0.09 13.30 4.91
N TYR A 16 -0.23 13.66 6.15
CA TYR A 16 0.10 12.89 7.35
C TYR A 16 -1.16 12.77 8.18
N VAL A 17 -1.66 11.56 8.36
CA VAL A 17 -2.91 11.33 9.09
C VAL A 17 -2.75 10.13 10.03
N CYS A 18 -3.19 10.30 11.27
CA CYS A 18 -3.18 9.27 12.27
C CYS A 18 -4.51 9.29 13.03
N ASP A 19 -5.23 8.18 13.02
CA ASP A 19 -6.45 7.99 13.80
C ASP A 19 -6.57 6.52 14.24
N HIS A 20 -7.48 6.17 15.15
CA HIS A 20 -7.71 4.78 15.51
C HIS A 20 -8.40 4.03 14.35
N GLU A 21 -9.48 4.58 13.82
CA GLU A 21 -10.17 4.09 12.63
C GLU A 21 -10.03 5.16 11.54
N LEU A 22 -9.22 4.88 10.53
CA LEU A 22 -8.87 5.87 9.51
C LEU A 22 -9.27 5.36 8.13
N THR A 23 -10.20 6.06 7.48
CA THR A 23 -10.52 5.83 6.07
C THR A 23 -9.99 6.98 5.21
N CYS A 24 -9.18 6.68 4.20
CA CYS A 24 -8.60 7.69 3.31
C CYS A 24 -8.90 7.46 1.83
N TYR A 25 -9.22 8.55 1.14
CA TYR A 25 -9.33 8.62 -0.32
C TYR A 25 -8.45 9.76 -0.82
N LEU A 26 -7.37 9.43 -1.51
CA LEU A 26 -6.37 10.40 -1.98
C LEU A 26 -6.22 10.29 -3.50
N CYS A 27 -6.22 11.42 -4.19
CA CYS A 27 -6.00 11.49 -5.64
C CYS A 27 -5.06 12.65 -5.98
N GLY A 28 -4.10 12.46 -6.89
CA GLY A 28 -3.28 13.58 -7.36
C GLY A 28 -2.25 13.25 -8.40
N HIS A 29 -1.49 14.25 -8.85
CA HIS A 29 -0.40 14.02 -9.78
C HIS A 29 0.82 13.48 -9.03
N GLU A 30 1.29 14.24 -8.04
CA GLU A 30 2.37 13.87 -7.12
C GLU A 30 1.81 13.77 -5.70
N LEU A 31 1.81 12.57 -5.14
CA LEU A 31 1.32 12.35 -3.78
C LEU A 31 2.40 11.71 -2.92
N THR A 32 2.66 12.32 -1.77
CA THR A 32 3.35 11.66 -0.66
C THR A 32 2.39 11.53 0.52
N CYS A 33 2.15 10.31 1.01
CA CYS A 33 1.31 10.13 2.19
C CYS A 33 1.91 9.20 3.25
N TYR A 34 1.58 9.53 4.49
CA TYR A 34 1.89 8.75 5.67
C TYR A 34 0.61 8.57 6.49
N LEU A 35 0.04 7.37 6.44
CA LEU A 35 -1.22 7.06 7.12
C LEU A 35 -0.98 6.00 8.19
N ARG A 36 -1.51 6.24 9.39
CA ARG A 36 -1.46 5.28 10.50
C ARG A 36 -2.84 5.11 11.12
N GLY A 37 -3.24 3.86 11.35
CA GLY A 37 -4.39 3.58 12.21
C GLY A 37 -4.44 2.16 12.72
N HIS A 38 -5.36 1.85 13.63
CA HIS A 38 -5.62 0.45 13.98
C HIS A 38 -6.30 -0.24 12.80
N ASP A 39 -7.41 0.34 12.32
CA ASP A 39 -8.11 -0.08 11.11
C ASP A 39 -7.93 0.99 10.05
N LEU A 40 -7.31 0.61 8.92
CA LEU A 40 -6.90 1.56 7.89
C LEU A 40 -7.30 1.08 6.49
N PRO A 41 -8.53 1.36 6.06
CA PRO A 41 -8.91 1.33 4.65
C PRO A 41 -8.39 2.56 3.91
N SER A 42 -7.63 2.35 2.84
CA SER A 42 -7.11 3.45 2.02
C SER A 42 -7.26 3.17 0.52
N TYR A 43 -7.74 4.17 -0.21
CA TYR A 43 -7.72 4.23 -1.67
C TYR A 43 -6.86 5.41 -2.11
N VAL A 44 -5.82 5.14 -2.89
CA VAL A 44 -4.92 6.19 -3.41
C VAL A 44 -4.73 5.98 -4.90
N CYS A 45 -4.89 7.05 -5.68
CA CYS A 45 -4.58 7.03 -7.11
C CYS A 45 -3.82 8.26 -7.58
N GLY A 46 -3.02 8.12 -8.62
CA GLY A 46 -2.32 9.27 -9.21
C GLY A 46 -1.18 8.92 -10.16
N HIS A 47 -0.34 9.88 -10.50
CA HIS A 47 0.78 9.65 -11.42
C HIS A 47 2.00 9.11 -10.68
N GLU A 48 2.53 9.88 -9.73
CA GLU A 48 3.71 9.56 -8.92
C GLU A 48 3.31 9.50 -7.44
N LEU A 49 3.34 8.30 -6.85
CA LEU A 49 2.91 8.10 -5.47
C LEU A 49 4.01 7.51 -4.60
N THR A 50 4.27 8.15 -3.47
CA THR A 50 5.05 7.61 -2.37
C THR A 50 4.16 7.43 -1.14
N ASN A 51 3.91 6.19 -0.73
CA ASN A 51 2.95 5.89 0.35
C ASN A 51 3.58 5.04 1.46
N TYR A 52 3.36 5.47 2.70
CA TYR A 52 3.72 4.73 3.90
C TYR A 52 2.46 4.50 4.73
N LEU A 53 1.95 3.27 4.73
CA LEU A 53 0.71 2.91 5.39
C LEU A 53 0.98 1.86 6.48
N CYS A 54 0.51 2.14 7.70
CA CYS A 54 0.73 1.25 8.84
C CYS A 54 -0.57 1.07 9.63
N GLY A 55 -0.98 -0.18 9.85
CA GLY A 55 -2.07 -0.46 10.76
C GLY A 55 -2.19 -1.91 11.21
N HIS A 56 -3.05 -2.18 12.19
CA HIS A 56 -3.28 -3.56 12.62
C HIS A 56 -4.05 -4.33 11.55
N GLU A 57 -5.17 -3.77 11.09
CA GLU A 57 -5.91 -4.22 9.91
C GLU A 57 -5.78 -3.17 8.79
N LEU A 58 -4.90 -3.46 7.83
CA LEU A 58 -4.58 -2.56 6.72
C LEU A 58 -5.20 -3.09 5.44
N THR A 59 -6.15 -2.36 4.84
CA THR A 59 -6.65 -2.66 3.50
C THR A 59 -6.33 -1.52 2.55
N SER A 60 -5.54 -1.79 1.51
CA SER A 60 -5.10 -0.75 0.57
C SER A 60 -5.39 -1.08 -0.88
N TYR A 61 -5.94 -0.11 -1.60
CA TYR A 61 -5.96 -0.09 -3.07
C TYR A 61 -5.13 1.09 -3.55
N LEU A 62 -4.06 0.83 -4.30
CA LEU A 62 -3.15 1.84 -4.83
C LEU A 62 -2.99 1.64 -6.33
N CYS A 63 -3.19 2.71 -7.10
CA CYS A 63 -3.11 2.67 -8.56
C CYS A 63 -2.38 3.90 -9.11
N GLY A 64 -1.42 3.73 -10.03
CA GLY A 64 -0.77 4.88 -10.63
C GLY A 64 0.05 4.61 -11.88
N HIS A 65 1.04 5.48 -12.12
CA HIS A 65 2.10 5.29 -13.12
C HIS A 65 3.44 4.89 -12.47
N GLU A 66 3.82 5.54 -11.37
CA GLU A 66 5.00 5.21 -10.57
C GLU A 66 4.63 5.13 -9.08
N LEU A 67 4.79 3.96 -8.49
CA LEU A 67 4.43 3.68 -7.10
C LEU A 67 5.65 3.23 -6.29
N THR A 68 5.95 3.97 -5.23
CA THR A 68 6.84 3.54 -4.14
C THR A 68 6.04 3.35 -2.86
N ILE A 69 5.87 2.08 -2.44
CA ILE A 69 4.91 1.71 -1.40
C ILE A 69 5.57 0.95 -0.25
N TYR A 70 5.25 1.37 0.97
CA TYR A 70 5.55 0.65 2.20
C TYR A 70 4.27 0.36 2.98
N LEU A 71 3.90 -0.92 3.07
CA LEU A 71 2.74 -1.37 3.82
C LEU A 71 3.18 -2.24 5.01
N CYS A 72 2.67 -1.93 6.20
CA CYS A 72 2.92 -2.71 7.40
C CYS A 72 1.62 -2.99 8.16
N GLY A 73 1.36 -4.26 8.50
CA GLY A 73 0.25 -4.58 9.38
C GLY A 73 0.11 -6.03 9.79
N HIS A 74 -0.76 -6.31 10.77
CA HIS A 74 -1.01 -7.70 11.19
C HIS A 74 -1.80 -8.45 10.10
N ARG A 75 -2.89 -7.84 9.61
CA ARG A 75 -3.65 -8.29 8.44
C ARG A 75 -3.50 -7.28 7.31
N LEU A 76 -3.04 -7.76 6.16
CA LEU A 76 -2.64 -6.90 5.05
C LEU A 76 -3.21 -7.41 3.71
N PRO A 77 -4.50 -7.17 3.42
CA PRO A 77 -5.01 -7.19 2.05
C PRO A 77 -4.56 -5.97 1.26
N SER A 78 -3.91 -6.19 0.12
CA SER A 78 -3.48 -5.10 -0.77
C SER A 78 -3.71 -5.42 -2.25
N TYR A 79 -4.10 -4.39 -3.00
CA TYR A 79 -4.15 -4.39 -4.45
C TYR A 79 -3.32 -3.22 -4.97
N LEU A 80 -2.23 -3.53 -5.67
CA LEU A 80 -1.32 -2.54 -6.25
C LEU A 80 -1.31 -2.73 -7.78
N CYS A 81 -1.63 -1.68 -8.53
CA CYS A 81 -1.62 -1.69 -9.99
C CYS A 81 -0.87 -0.49 -10.54
N ASP A 82 0.09 -0.70 -11.44
CA ASP A 82 0.99 0.38 -11.83
C ASP A 82 1.73 0.14 -13.15
N HIS A 83 2.45 1.15 -13.67
CA HIS A 83 3.49 0.92 -14.67
C HIS A 83 4.80 0.47 -14.02
N GLU A 84 5.29 1.20 -12.99
CA GLU A 84 6.56 0.94 -12.30
C GLU A 84 6.41 0.86 -10.77
N LEU A 85 6.26 -0.36 -10.24
CA LEU A 85 5.98 -0.58 -8.83
C LEU A 85 7.23 -1.02 -8.05
N THR A 86 7.60 -0.24 -7.05
CA THR A 86 8.45 -0.66 -5.94
C THR A 86 7.63 -0.83 -4.67
N SER A 87 7.61 -2.03 -4.10
CA SER A 87 6.81 -2.34 -2.91
C SER A 87 7.59 -3.06 -1.81
N TYR A 88 7.37 -2.64 -0.56
CA TYR A 88 7.76 -3.34 0.64
C TYR A 88 6.51 -3.66 1.45
N LEU A 89 6.22 -4.95 1.63
CA LEU A 89 5.07 -5.42 2.37
C LEU A 89 5.53 -6.25 3.57
N CYS A 90 5.06 -5.89 4.76
CA CYS A 90 5.38 -6.60 6.00
C CYS A 90 4.12 -6.89 6.79
N GLY A 91 3.87 -8.17 7.10
CA GLY A 91 2.74 -8.52 7.95
C GLY A 91 2.62 -9.98 8.33
N HIS A 92 1.75 -10.29 9.29
CA HIS A 92 1.55 -11.66 9.75
C HIS A 92 0.68 -12.44 8.74
N GLU A 93 -0.48 -11.91 8.37
CA GLU A 93 -1.39 -12.43 7.35
C GLU A 93 -1.44 -11.47 6.16
N LEU A 94 -0.80 -11.84 5.05
CA LEU A 94 -0.67 -10.99 3.87
C LEU A 94 -1.36 -11.62 2.67
N THR A 95 -2.26 -10.86 2.06
CA THR A 95 -2.84 -11.15 0.74
C THR A 95 -2.54 -9.98 -0.18
N SER A 96 -1.79 -10.22 -1.26
CA SER A 96 -1.45 -9.16 -2.21
C SER A 96 -1.75 -9.56 -3.65
N TYR A 97 -2.31 -8.62 -4.39
CA TYR A 97 -2.37 -8.66 -5.85
C TYR A 97 -1.54 -7.52 -6.40
N LEU A 98 -0.51 -7.86 -7.19
CA LEU A 98 0.43 -6.90 -7.76
C LEU A 98 0.38 -7.03 -9.29
N CYS A 99 0.02 -5.95 -9.96
CA CYS A 99 -0.01 -5.86 -11.42
C CYS A 99 0.87 -4.70 -11.88
N SER A 100 1.98 -4.97 -12.56
CA SER A 100 2.87 -3.91 -13.00
C SER A 100 3.69 -4.30 -14.23
N HIS A 101 4.09 -3.32 -15.05
CA HIS A 101 5.04 -3.58 -16.14
C HIS A 101 6.41 -3.92 -15.56
N GLU A 102 6.90 -3.11 -14.62
CA GLU A 102 8.14 -3.31 -13.87
C GLU A 102 7.86 -3.39 -12.37
N LEU A 103 8.12 -4.55 -11.77
CA LEU A 103 7.87 -4.82 -10.36
C LEU A 103 9.15 -5.15 -9.62
N THR A 104 9.46 -4.36 -8.60
CA THR A 104 10.38 -4.73 -7.52
C THR A 104 9.59 -4.89 -6.22
N ARG A 105 9.67 -6.08 -5.60
CA ARG A 105 8.97 -6.33 -4.34
C ARG A 105 9.86 -6.97 -3.28
N TYR A 106 9.67 -6.54 -2.04
CA TYR A 106 10.13 -7.22 -0.84
C TYR A 106 8.93 -7.56 0.03
N ILE A 107 8.77 -8.84 0.36
CA ILE A 107 7.66 -9.30 1.18
C ILE A 107 8.19 -10.10 2.36
N LEU A 108 7.80 -9.68 3.57
CA LEU A 108 8.08 -10.36 4.83
C LEU A 108 6.77 -10.72 5.52
N GLY A 109 6.61 -12.00 5.90
CA GLY A 109 5.48 -12.41 6.72
C GLY A 109 5.50 -13.87 7.15
N GLN A 110 4.37 -14.33 7.68
CA GLN A 110 4.20 -15.73 8.11
C GLN A 110 3.17 -16.47 7.24
N ARG A 111 2.09 -15.78 6.84
CA ARG A 111 1.02 -16.37 6.02
C ARG A 111 0.81 -15.54 4.77
N LEU A 112 1.39 -16.01 3.66
CA LEU A 112 1.49 -15.24 2.43
C LEU A 112 0.62 -15.82 1.32
N THR A 113 -0.22 -14.99 0.71
CA THR A 113 -0.92 -15.27 -0.55
C THR A 113 -0.63 -14.12 -1.52
N ILE A 114 0.08 -14.42 -2.62
CA ILE A 114 0.59 -13.40 -3.55
C ILE A 114 0.19 -13.76 -4.97
N TYR A 115 -0.46 -12.84 -5.67
CA TYR A 115 -0.78 -12.91 -7.08
C TYR A 115 0.01 -11.85 -7.83
N LEU A 116 0.73 -12.25 -8.89
CA LEU A 116 1.57 -11.36 -9.68
C LEU A 116 1.14 -11.39 -11.14
N CYS A 117 1.10 -10.22 -11.76
CA CYS A 117 0.93 -10.04 -13.20
C CYS A 117 1.91 -8.96 -13.65
N GLY A 118 2.72 -9.23 -14.68
CA GLY A 118 3.67 -8.23 -15.17
C GLY A 118 4.71 -8.77 -16.14
N HIS A 119 5.57 -7.86 -16.62
CA HIS A 119 6.59 -8.18 -17.62
C HIS A 119 7.97 -8.40 -16.96
N GLU A 120 8.43 -7.44 -16.16
CA GLU A 120 9.73 -7.49 -15.48
C GLU A 120 9.52 -7.60 -13.97
N LEU A 121 9.84 -8.77 -13.39
CA LEU A 121 9.52 -9.07 -11.99
C LEU A 121 10.78 -9.42 -11.20
N THR A 122 11.06 -8.64 -10.16
CA THR A 122 12.07 -8.93 -9.14
C THR A 122 11.40 -9.09 -7.79
N SER A 123 11.70 -10.20 -7.09
CA SER A 123 11.09 -10.49 -5.80
C SER A 123 12.05 -11.04 -4.75
N TYR A 124 11.93 -10.50 -3.54
CA TYR A 124 12.51 -11.04 -2.32
C TYR A 124 11.37 -11.44 -1.39
N LEU A 125 11.38 -12.71 -0.96
CA LEU A 125 10.37 -13.28 -0.08
C LEU A 125 11.05 -13.86 1.15
N CYS A 126 10.66 -13.38 2.33
CA CYS A 126 11.03 -13.99 3.59
C CYS A 126 9.75 -14.45 4.29
N ASP A 127 9.64 -15.76 4.45
CA ASP A 127 8.52 -16.39 5.14
C ASP A 127 9.05 -17.11 6.39
N HIS A 128 8.38 -16.95 7.53
CA HIS A 128 8.75 -17.55 8.81
C HIS A 128 7.84 -18.75 9.16
N GLU A 129 7.56 -19.60 8.17
CA GLU A 129 6.87 -20.89 8.32
C GLU A 129 7.67 -22.05 7.71
N LEU A 130 8.89 -22.31 8.22
CA LEU A 130 9.57 -23.62 8.15
C LEU A 130 9.73 -24.21 9.55
#